data_AF-A0A3D8LD98-F1
#
_entry.id   AF-A0A3D8LD98-F1
#
_cell.length_a   1.000
_cell.length_b   1.000
_cell.length_c   1.000
_cell.angle_alpha   90.00
_cell.angle_beta   90.00
_cell.angle_gamma   90.00
#
_symmetry.space_group_name_H-M   'P 1'
#
loop_
_entity.id
_entity.type
_entity.pdbx_description
1 polymer ?
#
loop_
_entity_poly.entity_id
_entity_poly.type
_entity_poly.pdbx_seq_one_letter_code
_entity_poly.pdbx_strand_id
1 'polypeptide(L)'
;MKSKSLILTVFTLFVLLYPNLTQAQEKLSDAEHKIKVISKKLNLDESERQQIRGKDTILSELYFSIEDSVETERVKSELDYFLAGKCNEKQLALVLKLERLNKGARVELNDNIDPDSAMHFDSVEDFMRWKAIFEKELEENVKTIVTKDSNPNI
;
A
#
# COMPACT_ATOMS: atom_id res chain seq x y z
N MET A 1 7.97 22.72 -47.82
CA MET A 1 8.10 21.33 -47.32
C MET A 1 8.47 21.19 -45.84
N LYS A 2 9.10 22.19 -45.19
CA LYS A 2 9.52 22.09 -43.77
C LYS A 2 8.38 22.05 -42.73
N SER A 3 7.23 22.67 -43.02
CA SER A 3 6.09 22.75 -42.08
C SER A 3 5.36 21.42 -41.86
N LYS A 4 5.25 20.57 -42.89
CA LYS A 4 4.59 19.25 -42.78
C LYS A 4 5.37 18.29 -41.88
N SER A 5 6.70 18.36 -41.92
CA SER A 5 7.58 17.58 -41.05
C SER A 5 7.45 18.01 -39.59
N LEU A 6 7.39 19.32 -39.32
CA LEU A 6 7.27 19.85 -37.96
C LEU A 6 5.92 19.45 -37.31
N ILE A 7 4.82 19.54 -38.06
CA ILE A 7 3.48 19.14 -37.58
C ILE A 7 3.46 17.65 -37.26
N LEU A 8 4.07 16.81 -38.10
CA LEU A 8 4.14 15.37 -37.86
C LEU A 8 4.96 15.08 -36.59
N THR A 9 6.08 15.76 -36.37
CA THR A 9 6.90 15.58 -35.16
C THR A 9 6.16 16.01 -33.89
N VAL A 10 5.47 17.16 -33.91
CA VAL A 10 4.65 17.63 -32.78
C VAL A 10 3.49 16.69 -32.49
N PHE A 11 2.81 16.20 -33.54
CA PHE A 11 1.71 15.26 -33.40
C PHE A 11 2.18 13.92 -32.82
N THR A 12 3.35 13.44 -33.25
CA THR A 12 3.95 12.19 -32.73
C THR A 12 4.36 12.35 -31.26
N LEU A 13 4.98 13.48 -30.89
CA LEU A 13 5.28 13.82 -29.50
C LEU A 13 4.02 13.90 -28.64
N PHE A 14 2.94 14.52 -29.17
CA PHE A 14 1.68 14.63 -28.45
C PHE A 14 1.05 13.25 -28.24
N VAL A 15 0.98 12.40 -29.28
CA VAL A 15 0.44 11.03 -29.19
C VAL A 15 1.25 10.15 -28.23
N LEU A 16 2.56 10.33 -28.14
CA LEU A 16 3.41 9.56 -27.21
C LEU A 16 3.36 10.07 -25.78
N LEU A 17 3.21 11.38 -25.56
CA LEU A 17 3.21 11.99 -24.23
C LEU A 17 1.82 12.00 -23.57
N TYR A 18 0.75 12.09 -24.35
CA TYR A 18 -0.62 12.21 -23.85
C TYR A 18 -1.06 11.02 -22.96
N PRO A 19 -0.80 9.75 -23.31
CA PRO A 19 -1.19 8.61 -22.47
C PRO A 19 -0.45 8.58 -21.13
N ASN A 20 0.81 9.00 -21.14
CA ASN A 20 1.64 9.08 -19.94
C ASN A 20 1.15 10.19 -18.99
N LEU A 21 0.70 11.31 -19.54
CA LEU A 21 0.10 12.42 -18.79
C LEU A 21 -1.22 12.01 -18.14
N THR A 22 -2.10 11.32 -18.87
CA THR A 22 -3.39 10.87 -18.33
C THR A 22 -3.22 9.83 -17.22
N GLN A 23 -2.34 8.85 -17.41
CA GLN A 23 -2.05 7.84 -16.36
C GLN A 23 -1.43 8.47 -15.11
N ALA A 24 -0.52 9.44 -15.28
CA ALA A 24 0.06 10.16 -14.15
C ALA A 24 -1.00 10.98 -13.39
N GLN A 25 -1.94 11.58 -14.10
CA GLN A 25 -3.01 12.40 -13.50
C GLN A 25 -4.03 11.54 -12.74
N GLU A 26 -4.38 10.36 -13.26
CA GLU A 26 -5.23 9.39 -12.55
C GLU A 26 -4.56 8.87 -11.28
N LYS A 27 -3.27 8.49 -11.35
CA LYS A 27 -2.51 8.07 -10.16
C LYS A 27 -2.43 9.15 -9.09
N LEU A 28 -2.23 10.41 -9.50
CA LEU A 28 -2.22 11.54 -8.57
C LEU A 28 -3.58 11.71 -7.88
N SER A 29 -4.67 11.60 -8.65
CA SER A 29 -6.03 11.70 -8.13
C SER A 29 -6.37 10.57 -7.14
N ASP A 30 -5.93 9.34 -7.41
CA ASP A 30 -6.12 8.20 -6.51
C ASP A 30 -5.32 8.37 -5.21
N ALA A 31 -4.05 8.78 -5.31
CA ALA A 31 -3.21 9.05 -4.14
C ALA A 31 -3.79 10.17 -3.27
N GLU A 32 -4.28 11.25 -3.86
CA GLU A 32 -4.94 12.34 -3.12
C GLU A 32 -6.23 11.89 -2.43
N HIS A 33 -7.02 11.04 -3.08
CA HIS A 33 -8.20 10.43 -2.48
C HIS A 33 -7.84 9.57 -1.26
N LYS A 34 -6.86 8.66 -1.41
CA LYS A 34 -6.38 7.81 -0.33
C LYS A 34 -5.87 8.63 0.85
N ILE A 35 -5.02 9.64 0.60
CA ILE A 35 -4.51 10.55 1.64
C ILE A 35 -5.67 11.21 2.38
N LYS A 36 -6.69 11.70 1.67
CA LYS A 36 -7.85 12.35 2.30
C LYS A 36 -8.62 11.39 3.22
N VAL A 37 -8.86 10.16 2.80
CA VAL A 37 -9.55 9.14 3.60
C VAL A 37 -8.74 8.77 4.83
N ILE A 38 -7.46 8.44 4.64
CA ILE A 38 -6.52 8.08 5.72
C ILE A 38 -6.43 9.22 6.74
N SER A 39 -6.21 10.45 6.27
CA SER A 39 -6.06 11.63 7.13
C SER A 39 -7.29 11.87 7.99
N LYS A 40 -8.49 11.70 7.41
CA LYS A 40 -9.74 11.86 8.14
C LYS A 40 -9.96 10.76 9.17
N LYS A 41 -9.61 9.51 8.83
CA LYS A 41 -9.86 8.34 9.68
C LYS A 41 -8.86 8.24 10.83
N LEU A 42 -7.59 8.52 10.56
CA LEU A 42 -6.50 8.44 11.52
C LEU A 42 -6.20 9.78 12.22
N ASN A 43 -6.97 10.83 11.92
CA ASN A 43 -6.76 12.20 12.42
C ASN A 43 -5.35 12.74 12.19
N LEU A 44 -4.82 12.56 10.97
CA LEU A 44 -3.45 12.98 10.66
C LEU A 44 -3.33 14.50 10.54
N ASP A 45 -2.25 15.06 11.06
CA ASP A 45 -1.87 16.45 10.87
C ASP A 45 -1.18 16.68 9.50
N GLU A 46 -0.84 17.94 9.18
CA GLU A 46 -0.19 18.27 7.90
C GLU A 46 1.22 17.68 7.79
N SER A 47 1.97 17.61 8.90
CA SER A 47 3.32 17.04 8.90
C SER A 47 3.27 15.55 8.59
N GLU A 48 2.38 14.82 9.26
CA GLU A 48 2.16 13.39 9.05
C GLU A 48 1.71 13.11 7.62
N ARG A 49 0.79 13.92 7.08
CA ARG A 49 0.37 13.84 5.67
C ARG A 49 1.53 13.98 4.70
N GLN A 50 2.42 14.94 4.91
CA GLN A 50 3.57 15.15 4.03
C GLN A 50 4.57 13.98 4.10
N GLN A 51 4.73 13.36 5.27
CA GLN A 51 5.65 12.23 5.43
C GLN A 51 5.19 10.95 4.69
N ILE A 52 3.89 10.74 4.56
CA ILE A 52 3.33 9.62 3.80
C ILE A 52 3.06 9.95 2.32
N ARG A 53 3.18 11.22 1.93
CA ARG A 53 2.93 11.66 0.55
C ARG A 53 3.96 11.06 -0.40
N GLY A 54 3.49 10.44 -1.47
CA GLY A 54 4.35 9.77 -2.47
C GLY A 54 4.85 8.38 -2.04
N LYS A 55 4.34 7.83 -0.93
CA LYS A 55 4.59 6.45 -0.49
C LYS A 55 3.42 5.55 -0.90
N ASP A 56 3.30 5.29 -2.19
CA ASP A 56 2.13 4.65 -2.80
C ASP A 56 1.80 3.27 -2.18
N THR A 57 2.82 2.50 -1.81
CA THR A 57 2.65 1.21 -1.15
C THR A 57 2.02 1.38 0.24
N ILE A 58 2.58 2.25 1.10
CA ILE A 58 2.01 2.52 2.42
C ILE A 58 0.61 3.12 2.31
N LEU A 59 0.39 4.06 1.40
CA LEU A 59 -0.92 4.68 1.19
C LEU A 59 -1.98 3.65 0.82
N SER A 60 -1.64 2.69 -0.04
CA SER A 60 -2.57 1.64 -0.44
C SER A 60 -2.84 0.69 0.73
N GLU A 61 -1.82 0.25 1.46
CA GLU A 61 -2.00 -0.66 2.61
C GLU A 61 -2.78 -0.02 3.76
N LEU A 62 -2.49 1.24 4.11
CA LEU A 62 -3.26 2.00 5.10
C LEU A 62 -4.72 2.14 4.69
N TYR A 63 -4.97 2.48 3.41
CA TYR A 63 -6.31 2.63 2.88
C TYR A 63 -7.09 1.31 2.97
N PHE A 64 -6.50 0.20 2.54
CA PHE A 64 -7.14 -1.12 2.60
C PHE A 64 -7.35 -1.59 4.03
N SER A 65 -6.43 -1.37 4.96
CA SER A 65 -6.64 -1.73 6.37
C SER A 65 -7.79 -0.94 6.99
N ILE A 66 -8.00 0.32 6.60
CA ILE A 66 -9.17 1.12 7.02
C ILE A 66 -10.47 0.59 6.39
N GLU A 67 -10.48 0.23 5.11
CA GLU A 67 -11.67 -0.32 4.45
C GLU A 67 -12.06 -1.70 5.00
N ASP A 68 -11.09 -2.57 5.23
CA ASP A 68 -11.29 -3.92 5.77
C ASP A 68 -11.55 -3.92 7.28
N SER A 69 -11.80 -2.75 7.87
CA SER A 69 -12.24 -2.57 9.26
C SER A 69 -11.24 -3.07 10.31
N VAL A 70 -9.94 -3.02 10.02
CA VAL A 70 -8.91 -3.11 11.06
C VAL A 70 -9.09 -1.93 12.02
N GLU A 71 -8.90 -2.15 13.32
CA GLU A 71 -9.08 -1.11 14.33
C GLU A 71 -8.25 0.13 14.01
N THR A 72 -8.93 1.26 13.84
CA THR A 72 -8.32 2.56 13.46
C THR A 72 -7.15 2.95 14.37
N GLU A 73 -7.29 2.70 15.68
CA GLU A 73 -6.25 2.98 16.68
C GLU A 73 -4.98 2.14 16.44
N ARG A 74 -5.13 0.90 15.96
CA ARG A 74 -4.00 0.04 15.60
C ARG A 74 -3.30 0.49 14.34
N VAL A 75 -4.08 0.77 13.29
CA VAL A 75 -3.53 1.32 12.04
C VAL A 75 -2.77 2.62 12.32
N LYS A 76 -3.28 3.46 13.23
CA LYS A 76 -2.59 4.67 13.69
C LYS A 76 -1.31 4.37 14.48
N SER A 77 -1.33 3.39 15.40
CA SER A 77 -0.14 2.97 16.16
C SER A 77 1.00 2.51 15.24
N GLU A 78 0.71 1.67 14.25
CA GLU A 78 1.72 1.19 13.29
C GLU A 78 2.27 2.32 12.42
N LEU A 79 1.38 3.24 12.00
CA LEU A 79 1.79 4.44 11.29
C LEU A 79 2.69 5.33 12.16
N ASP A 80 2.38 5.50 13.44
CA ASP A 80 3.19 6.32 14.36
C ASP A 80 4.57 5.71 14.58
N TYR A 81 4.66 4.38 14.66
CA TYR A 81 5.93 3.67 14.74
C TYR A 81 6.80 3.91 13.50
N PHE A 82 6.18 3.90 12.32
CA PHE A 82 6.84 4.25 11.05
C PHE A 82 7.27 5.72 11.01
N LEU A 83 6.39 6.66 11.37
CA LEU A 83 6.70 8.10 11.37
C LEU A 83 7.80 8.46 12.39
N ALA A 84 7.92 7.71 13.48
CA ALA A 84 9.02 7.80 14.43
C ALA A 84 10.34 7.19 13.91
N GLY A 85 10.36 6.66 12.68
CA GLY A 85 11.54 6.05 12.05
C GLY A 85 11.93 4.70 12.64
N LYS A 86 11.02 4.02 13.35
CA LYS A 86 11.28 2.74 14.00
C LYS A 86 11.12 1.53 13.08
N CYS A 87 10.42 1.70 11.97
CA CYS A 87 10.36 0.72 10.90
C CYS A 87 10.46 1.40 9.53
N ASN A 88 10.80 0.61 8.51
CA ASN A 88 10.83 1.07 7.12
C ASN A 88 9.51 0.77 6.40
N GLU A 89 9.39 1.31 5.18
CA GLU A 89 8.17 1.20 4.37
C GLU A 89 7.74 -0.25 4.06
N LYS A 90 8.70 -1.15 3.82
CA LYS A 90 8.39 -2.56 3.57
C LYS A 90 7.85 -3.26 4.82
N GLN A 91 8.39 -2.91 5.99
CA GLN A 91 7.96 -3.48 7.26
C GLN A 91 6.54 -3.04 7.63
N LEU A 92 6.24 -1.74 7.54
CA LEU A 92 4.90 -1.23 7.79
C LEU A 92 3.87 -1.85 6.83
N ALA A 93 4.18 -1.88 5.53
CA ALA A 93 3.30 -2.47 4.53
C ALA A 93 3.02 -3.96 4.81
N LEU A 94 4.05 -4.71 5.23
CA LEU A 94 3.90 -6.12 5.58
C LEU A 94 2.99 -6.33 6.79
N VAL A 95 3.14 -5.53 7.85
CA VAL A 95 2.30 -5.66 9.05
C VAL A 95 0.86 -5.31 8.77
N LEU A 96 0.60 -4.18 8.12
CA LEU A 96 -0.76 -3.79 7.75
C LEU A 96 -1.45 -4.87 6.90
N LYS A 97 -0.70 -5.50 5.98
CA LYS A 97 -1.18 -6.62 5.17
C LYS A 97 -1.45 -7.87 6.01
N LEU A 98 -0.56 -8.22 6.93
CA LEU A 98 -0.71 -9.37 7.82
C LEU A 98 -1.93 -9.23 8.74
N GLU A 99 -2.10 -8.07 9.38
CA GLU A 99 -3.25 -7.82 10.25
C GLU A 99 -4.56 -7.89 9.47
N ARG A 100 -4.58 -7.40 8.23
CA ARG A 100 -5.75 -7.49 7.34
C ARG A 100 -6.09 -8.93 6.97
N LEU A 101 -5.10 -9.71 6.53
CA LEU A 101 -5.30 -11.13 6.20
C LEU A 101 -5.74 -11.95 7.41
N ASN A 102 -5.23 -11.61 8.60
CA ASN A 102 -5.57 -12.29 9.84
C ASN A 102 -6.76 -11.66 10.59
N LYS A 103 -7.60 -10.89 9.88
CA LYS A 103 -8.85 -10.28 10.38
C LYS A 103 -8.70 -9.49 11.70
N GLY A 104 -7.63 -8.72 11.82
CA GLY A 104 -7.37 -7.85 12.98
C GLY A 104 -6.58 -8.51 14.12
N ALA A 105 -6.12 -9.76 13.95
CA ALA A 105 -5.12 -10.31 14.87
C ALA A 105 -3.84 -9.46 14.84
N ARG A 106 -3.29 -9.22 16.03
CA ARG A 106 -2.21 -8.26 16.24
C ARG A 106 -0.91 -8.76 15.64
N VAL A 107 -0.21 -7.88 14.92
CA VAL A 107 1.14 -8.14 14.44
C VAL A 107 1.99 -6.93 14.78
N GLU A 108 2.97 -7.10 15.66
CA GLU A 108 3.81 -5.98 16.12
C GLU A 108 5.22 -6.06 15.51
N LEU A 109 5.75 -4.90 15.09
CA LEU A 109 7.14 -4.71 14.67
C LEU A 109 8.10 -4.35 15.82
N ASN A 110 7.61 -4.38 17.05
CA ASN A 110 8.34 -3.96 18.24
C ASN A 110 9.18 -5.11 18.81
N ASP A 111 10.37 -4.82 19.32
CA ASP A 111 11.20 -5.79 20.06
C ASP A 111 10.60 -6.12 21.44
N ASN A 112 9.68 -5.29 21.95
CA ASN A 112 8.91 -5.51 23.18
C ASN A 112 7.54 -6.14 22.87
N ILE A 113 7.54 -7.31 22.24
CA ILE A 113 6.31 -8.11 22.11
C ILE A 113 5.87 -8.51 23.52
N ASP A 114 4.64 -8.14 23.89
CA ASP A 114 3.97 -8.77 25.03
C ASP A 114 3.77 -10.25 24.68
N PRO A 115 4.45 -11.19 25.39
CA PRO A 115 4.40 -12.61 25.07
C PRO A 115 2.96 -13.13 24.98
N ASP A 116 2.06 -12.59 25.80
CA ASP A 116 0.66 -13.02 25.86
C ASP A 116 -0.17 -12.58 24.64
N SER A 117 0.36 -11.62 23.86
CA SER A 117 -0.26 -11.10 22.63
C SER A 117 0.40 -11.62 21.36
N ALA A 118 1.50 -12.37 21.49
CA ALA A 118 2.24 -12.91 20.36
C ALA A 118 1.46 -14.04 19.68
N MET A 119 1.67 -14.19 18.37
CA MET A 119 1.17 -15.36 17.67
C MET A 119 1.89 -16.60 18.19
N HIS A 120 1.13 -17.49 18.82
CA HIS A 120 1.63 -18.76 19.33
C HIS A 120 1.33 -19.89 18.35
N PHE A 121 2.32 -20.76 18.17
CA PHE A 121 2.18 -21.98 17.40
C PHE A 121 2.46 -23.15 18.34
N ASP A 122 1.52 -24.09 18.39
CA ASP A 122 1.63 -25.27 19.26
C ASP A 122 2.76 -26.21 18.80
N SER A 123 3.19 -26.10 17.54
CA SER A 123 4.26 -26.91 16.95
C SER A 123 4.98 -26.20 15.79
N VAL A 124 6.16 -26.70 15.43
CA VAL A 124 6.90 -26.25 14.24
C VAL A 124 6.08 -26.54 12.97
N GLU A 125 5.37 -27.65 12.93
CA GLU A 125 4.46 -28.02 11.84
C GLU A 125 3.28 -27.05 11.69
N ASP A 126 2.77 -26.48 12.78
CA ASP A 126 1.72 -25.46 12.73
C ASP A 126 2.25 -24.13 12.19
N PHE A 127 3.45 -23.72 12.62
CA PHE A 127 4.13 -22.57 12.04
C PHE A 127 4.37 -22.74 10.54
N MET A 128 4.87 -23.90 10.11
CA MET A 128 5.16 -24.17 8.70
C MET A 128 3.88 -24.23 7.85
N ARG A 129 2.77 -24.73 8.39
CA ARG A 129 1.47 -24.69 7.71
C ARG A 129 0.94 -23.27 7.58
N TRP A 130 0.99 -22.47 8.65
CA TRP A 130 0.60 -21.07 8.60
C TRP A 130 1.45 -20.30 7.58
N LYS A 131 2.79 -20.51 7.60
CA LYS A 131 3.72 -19.92 6.63
C LYS A 131 3.38 -20.31 5.19
N ALA A 132 3.04 -21.57 4.93
CA ALA A 132 2.70 -22.03 3.58
C ALA A 132 1.36 -21.44 3.08
N ILE A 133 0.36 -21.32 3.95
CA ILE A 133 -0.91 -20.64 3.64
C ILE A 133 -0.62 -19.17 3.34
N PHE A 134 0.18 -18.53 4.19
CA PHE A 134 0.57 -17.14 4.02
C PHE A 134 1.33 -16.90 2.71
N GLU A 135 2.33 -17.72 2.37
CA GLU A 135 3.09 -17.62 1.12
C GLU A 135 2.19 -17.80 -0.10
N LYS A 136 1.24 -18.74 -0.04
CA LYS A 136 0.27 -18.97 -1.11
C LYS A 136 -0.66 -17.77 -1.31
N GLU A 137 -1.21 -17.23 -0.22
CA GLU A 137 -2.05 -16.02 -0.27
C GLU A 137 -1.26 -14.80 -0.75
N LEU A 138 0.04 -14.71 -0.43
CA LEU A 138 0.92 -13.65 -0.91
C LEU A 138 1.13 -13.77 -2.43
N GLU A 139 1.43 -14.96 -2.93
CA GLU A 139 1.60 -15.21 -4.37
C GLU A 139 0.32 -14.96 -5.17
N GLU A 140 -0.84 -15.38 -4.65
CA GLU A 140 -2.13 -15.14 -5.28
C GLU A 140 -2.43 -13.64 -5.35
N ASN A 141 -2.22 -12.91 -4.25
CA ASN A 141 -2.42 -11.45 -4.21
C ASN A 141 -1.43 -10.65 -5.07
N VAL A 142 -0.17 -11.09 -5.16
CA VAL A 142 0.80 -10.46 -6.08
C VAL A 142 0.37 -10.68 -7.54
N LYS A 143 -0.16 -11.86 -7.88
CA LYS A 143 -0.69 -12.12 -9.24
C LYS A 143 -1.91 -11.26 -9.56
N THR A 144 -2.79 -10.96 -8.60
CA THR A 144 -3.95 -10.06 -8.81
C THR A 144 -3.53 -8.60 -9.03
N ILE A 145 -2.46 -8.15 -8.38
CA ILE A 145 -1.89 -6.80 -8.58
C ILE A 145 -1.24 -6.72 -9.97
N VAL A 146 -0.45 -7.72 -10.35
CA VAL A 146 0.21 -7.77 -11.67
C VAL A 146 -0.80 -7.88 -12.81
N THR A 147 -1.91 -8.62 -12.65
CA THR A 147 -2.94 -8.75 -13.70
C THR A 147 -3.83 -7.50 -13.83
N LYS A 148 -4.05 -6.72 -12.77
CA LYS A 148 -4.73 -5.41 -12.87
C LYS A 148 -3.88 -4.35 -13.58
N ASP A 149 -2.56 -4.36 -13.39
CA ASP A 149 -1.65 -3.42 -14.06
C ASP A 149 -1.30 -3.82 -15.52
N SER A 150 -1.62 -5.04 -15.94
CA SER A 150 -1.31 -5.54 -17.29
C SER A 150 -2.53 -5.71 -18.23
N ASN A 151 -3.73 -5.32 -17.80
CA ASN A 151 -4.88 -5.21 -18.69
C ASN A 151 -5.50 -3.79 -18.68
N PRO A 152 -5.06 -2.88 -19.56
CA PRO A 152 -5.62 -1.52 -19.66
C PRO A 152 -6.98 -1.46 -20.38
N ASN A 153 -7.70 -2.59 -20.51
CA ASN A 153 -8.99 -2.67 -21.20
C ASN A 153 -9.99 -3.54 -20.41
N ILE A 154 -10.43 -3.05 -19.25
CA ILE A 154 -11.81 -3.19 -18.72
C ILE A 154 -12.19 -1.86 -18.09
#